data_AF-A0A059WCE6-F1
#
_entry.id   AF-A0A059WCE6-F1
#
_cell.length_a   1.000
_cell.length_b   1.000
_cell.length_c   1.000
_cell.angle_alpha   90.00
_cell.angle_beta   90.00
_cell.angle_gamma   90.00
#
_symmetry.space_group_name_H-M   'P 1'
#
loop_
_entity.id
_entity.type
_entity.pdbx_description
1 polymer ?
#
loop_
_entity_poly.entity_id
_entity_poly.type
_entity_poly.pdbx_seq_one_letter_code
_entity_poly.pdbx_strand_id
1 'polypeptide(L)'
;MGIEPYESALDDVPGAHPYPRSSRYAGVEIGVHVRADGSEVRYAKRRLLPSLAEAADDAVPHVVGSGERVDQLGQRYFGDPGQWWRIADANPVLEPRELTAEPGVEIAVPLPGGFSGGLGGPGVRHG
;
A
#
# COMPACT_ATOMS: atom_id res chain seq x y z
N MET A 1 0.04 -8.48 -28.77
CA MET A 1 0.58 -7.23 -28.21
C MET A 1 1.27 -7.62 -26.92
N GLY A 2 2.59 -7.82 -26.96
CA GLY A 2 3.36 -8.20 -25.77
C GLY A 2 3.40 -7.03 -24.81
N ILE A 3 3.09 -7.28 -23.54
CA ILE A 3 3.46 -6.39 -22.45
C ILE A 3 4.97 -6.45 -22.34
N GLU A 4 5.65 -5.43 -22.86
CA GLU A 4 7.08 -5.23 -22.59
C GLU A 4 7.27 -5.25 -21.07
N PRO A 5 8.15 -6.11 -20.53
CA PRO A 5 8.42 -6.11 -19.10
C PRO A 5 8.91 -4.71 -18.72
N TYR A 6 8.36 -4.17 -17.64
CA TYR A 6 8.87 -2.94 -17.04
C TYR A 6 10.28 -3.25 -16.50
N GLU A 7 11.30 -3.11 -17.34
CA GLU A 7 12.70 -3.14 -16.92
C GLU A 7 12.93 -1.90 -16.07
N SER A 8 12.89 -2.09 -14.76
CA SER A 8 13.26 -1.05 -13.82
C SER A 8 14.79 -1.02 -13.77
N ALA A 9 15.41 0.17 -13.85
CA ALA A 9 16.86 0.30 -13.64
C ALA A 9 17.33 -0.21 -12.25
N LEU A 10 16.39 -0.50 -11.35
CA LEU A 10 16.64 -1.09 -10.03
C LEU A 10 16.72 -2.63 -10.06
N ASP A 11 16.27 -3.28 -11.13
CA ASP A 11 16.28 -4.75 -11.25
C ASP A 11 17.71 -5.32 -11.27
N ASP A 12 18.68 -4.51 -11.70
CA ASP A 12 20.11 -4.86 -11.75
C ASP A 12 20.84 -4.65 -10.42
N VAL A 13 20.19 -4.06 -9.42
CA VAL A 13 20.80 -3.78 -8.11
C VAL A 13 20.40 -4.89 -7.13
N PRO A 14 21.33 -5.77 -6.71
CA PRO A 14 21.03 -6.82 -5.76
C PRO A 14 20.49 -6.25 -4.44
N GLY A 15 19.30 -6.71 -4.03
CA GLY A 15 18.64 -6.25 -2.81
C GLY A 15 17.85 -4.94 -2.93
N ALA A 16 17.82 -4.31 -4.11
CA ALA A 16 16.91 -3.19 -4.34
C ALA A 16 15.46 -3.71 -4.48
N HIS A 17 14.56 -3.07 -3.73
CA HIS A 17 13.14 -3.32 -3.87
C HIS A 17 12.62 -2.57 -5.11
N PRO A 18 11.88 -3.21 -6.04
CA PRO A 18 11.51 -2.60 -7.33
C PRO A 18 10.53 -1.43 -7.17
N TYR A 19 9.88 -1.32 -6.01
CA TYR A 19 9.01 -0.20 -5.68
C TYR A 19 9.69 0.82 -4.76
N PRO A 20 9.48 2.13 -4.98
CA PRO A 20 10.01 3.18 -4.10
C PRO A 20 9.41 3.06 -2.70
N ARG A 21 10.08 3.62 -1.68
CA ARG A 21 9.63 3.58 -0.26
C ARG A 21 8.23 4.17 -0.03
N SER A 22 7.78 5.06 -0.90
CA SER A 22 6.43 5.64 -0.88
C SER A 22 5.35 4.72 -1.44
N SER A 23 5.72 3.64 -2.13
CA SER A 23 4.74 2.72 -2.72
C SER A 23 3.99 1.91 -1.66
N ARG A 24 2.71 1.65 -1.92
CA ARG A 24 1.89 0.67 -1.17
C ARG A 24 2.55 -0.71 -1.07
N TYR A 25 3.40 -1.06 -2.04
CA TYR A 25 4.06 -2.36 -2.11
C TYR A 25 5.51 -2.35 -1.60
N ALA A 26 6.02 -1.22 -1.11
CA ALA A 26 7.44 -1.05 -0.77
C ALA A 26 8.01 -2.05 0.26
N GLY A 27 7.16 -2.60 1.14
CA GLY A 27 7.55 -3.59 2.16
C GLY A 27 7.12 -5.02 1.84
N VAL A 28 6.67 -5.28 0.61
CA VAL A 28 6.15 -6.60 0.22
C VAL A 28 7.28 -7.44 -0.38
N GLU A 29 7.36 -8.71 0.01
CA GLU A 29 8.34 -9.61 -0.59
C GLU A 29 8.09 -9.80 -2.10
N ILE A 30 9.16 -9.79 -2.90
CA ILE A 30 9.10 -10.09 -4.33
C ILE A 30 9.39 -11.57 -4.56
N GLY A 31 8.41 -12.29 -5.10
CA GLY A 31 8.57 -13.68 -5.52
C GLY A 31 9.01 -13.79 -6.97
N VAL A 32 9.56 -14.96 -7.34
CA VAL A 32 9.92 -15.31 -8.72
C VAL A 32 9.17 -16.58 -9.11
N HIS A 33 8.44 -16.52 -10.22
CA HIS A 33 7.84 -17.69 -10.83
C HIS A 33 8.61 -18.04 -12.12
N VAL A 34 9.18 -19.24 -12.17
CA VAL A 34 9.84 -19.78 -13.37
C VAL A 34 8.79 -20.45 -14.24
N ARG A 35 8.61 -19.94 -15.46
CA ARG A 35 7.70 -20.51 -16.47
C ARG A 35 8.28 -21.79 -17.07
N ALA A 36 7.43 -22.54 -17.76
CA ALA A 36 7.81 -23.80 -18.42
C ALA A 36 8.93 -23.65 -19.47
N ASP A 37 9.08 -22.45 -20.06
CA ASP A 37 10.14 -22.12 -21.02
C ASP A 37 11.46 -21.66 -20.36
N GLY A 38 11.51 -21.66 -19.03
CA GLY A 38 12.65 -21.19 -18.23
C GLY A 38 12.67 -19.68 -17.99
N SER A 39 11.73 -18.90 -18.53
CA SER A 39 11.67 -17.46 -18.27
C SER A 39 11.16 -17.17 -16.85
N GLU A 40 11.72 -16.13 -16.22
CA GLU A 40 11.34 -15.69 -14.88
C GLU A 40 10.28 -14.58 -14.92
N VAL A 41 9.30 -14.67 -14.02
CA VAL A 41 8.33 -13.60 -13.76
C VAL A 41 8.43 -13.18 -12.31
N ARG A 42 8.83 -11.92 -12.08
CA ARG A 42 8.82 -11.31 -10.75
C ARG A 42 7.42 -10.80 -10.42
N TYR A 43 6.99 -10.99 -9.18
CA TYR A 43 5.69 -10.50 -8.71
C TYR A 43 5.75 -10.11 -7.24
N ALA A 44 4.99 -9.08 -6.86
CA ALA A 44 4.76 -8.77 -5.46
C ALA A 44 3.91 -9.87 -4.83
N LYS A 45 4.36 -10.46 -3.71
CA LYS A 45 3.57 -11.44 -2.97
C LYS A 45 2.30 -10.79 -2.39
N ARG A 46 1.36 -11.63 -1.95
CA ARG A 46 0.10 -11.15 -1.36
C ARG A 46 0.39 -10.29 -0.13
N ARG A 47 -0.10 -9.05 -0.13
CA ARG A 47 -0.16 -8.18 1.05
C ARG A 47 -1.46 -8.46 1.81
N LEU A 48 -1.36 -8.78 3.09
CA LEU A 48 -2.52 -8.85 3.97
C LEU A 48 -2.73 -7.49 4.62
N LEU A 49 -3.98 -7.04 4.65
CA LEU A 49 -4.35 -5.88 5.43
C LEU A 49 -4.44 -6.28 6.91
N PRO A 50 -4.10 -5.37 7.83
CA PRO A 50 -4.40 -5.53 9.25
C PRO A 50 -5.91 -5.63 9.47
N SER A 51 -6.32 -6.10 10.65
CA SER A 51 -7.73 -6.14 10.99
C SER A 51 -8.31 -4.72 11.08
N LEU A 52 -9.61 -4.58 10.82
CA LEU A 52 -10.27 -3.27 10.91
C LEU A 52 -10.25 -2.70 12.34
N ALA A 53 -10.24 -3.56 13.36
CA ALA A 53 -10.11 -3.13 14.75
C ALA A 53 -8.74 -2.48 15.00
N GLU A 54 -7.65 -3.14 14.59
CA GLU A 54 -6.29 -2.59 14.71
C GLU A 54 -6.12 -1.31 13.88
N ALA A 55 -6.72 -1.25 12.69
CA ALA A 55 -6.70 -0.05 11.86
C ALA A 55 -7.44 1.13 12.50
N ALA A 56 -8.51 0.87 13.26
CA ALA A 56 -9.30 1.89 13.93
C ALA A 56 -8.60 2.50 15.16
N ASP A 57 -7.82 1.69 15.89
CA ASP A 57 -7.08 2.16 17.08
C ASP A 57 -6.05 3.26 16.76
N ASP A 58 -5.50 3.23 15.54
CA ASP A 58 -4.49 4.18 15.05
C ASP A 58 -5.03 5.13 13.97
N ALA A 59 -6.32 5.46 13.99
CA ALA A 59 -6.95 6.35 13.01
C ALA A 59 -7.65 7.57 13.64
N VAL A 60 -7.77 8.63 12.84
CA VAL A 60 -8.63 9.79 13.13
C VAL A 60 -9.81 9.84 12.16
N PRO A 61 -11.00 10.24 12.61
CA PRO A 61 -12.14 10.40 11.73
C PRO A 61 -11.97 11.62 10.81
N HIS A 62 -12.36 11.47 9.55
CA HIS A 62 -12.51 12.56 8.59
C HIS A 62 -13.91 12.51 7.98
N VAL A 63 -14.65 13.62 8.07
CA VAL A 63 -15.95 13.76 7.42
C VAL A 63 -15.73 14.31 6.02
N VAL A 64 -16.14 13.55 5.01
CA VAL A 64 -15.96 13.88 3.59
C VAL A 64 -16.70 15.15 3.23
N GLY A 65 -15.98 16.12 2.67
CA GLY A 65 -16.54 17.35 2.13
C GLY A 65 -17.04 17.19 0.70
N SER A 66 -17.96 18.07 0.28
CA SER A 66 -18.40 18.12 -1.11
C SER A 66 -17.26 18.45 -2.06
N GLY A 67 -17.04 17.59 -3.06
CA GLY A 67 -16.00 17.76 -4.08
C GLY A 67 -14.59 17.39 -3.64
N GLU A 68 -14.40 16.84 -2.43
CA GLU A 68 -13.13 16.25 -2.04
C GLU A 68 -12.79 15.03 -2.91
N ARG A 69 -11.49 14.82 -3.16
CA ARG A 69 -10.98 13.61 -3.79
C ARG A 69 -9.98 12.90 -2.89
N VAL A 70 -9.93 11.58 -3.01
CA VAL A 70 -9.04 10.74 -2.18
C VAL A 70 -7.56 11.13 -2.26
N ASP A 71 -7.07 11.60 -3.41
CA ASP A 71 -5.69 12.05 -3.57
C ASP A 71 -5.42 13.41 -2.90
N GLN A 72 -6.43 14.28 -2.80
CA GLN A 72 -6.34 15.51 -2.01
C GLN A 72 -6.24 15.18 -0.51
N LEU A 73 -6.96 14.16 -0.06
CA LEU A 73 -6.82 13.65 1.31
C LEU A 73 -5.43 13.06 1.53
N GLY A 74 -4.89 12.33 0.55
CA GLY A 74 -3.49 11.88 0.57
C GLY A 74 -2.49 13.03 0.76
N GLN A 75 -2.64 14.10 -0.02
CA GLN A 75 -1.82 15.31 0.14
C GLN A 75 -2.02 15.97 1.51
N ARG A 76 -3.26 16.09 1.99
CA ARG A 76 -3.61 16.74 3.26
C ARG A 76 -3.03 16.03 4.47
N TYR A 77 -3.13 14.70 4.50
CA TYR A 77 -2.79 13.91 5.69
C TYR A 77 -1.37 13.34 5.65
N PHE A 78 -0.82 13.09 4.47
CA PHE A 78 0.51 12.45 4.32
C PHE A 78 1.52 13.29 3.55
N GLY A 79 1.12 14.46 3.05
CA GLY A 79 1.99 15.34 2.27
C GLY A 79 2.26 14.86 0.83
N ASP A 80 1.65 13.76 0.39
CA ASP A 80 1.84 13.16 -0.92
C ASP A 80 0.49 12.60 -1.43
N PRO A 81 -0.01 13.06 -2.60
CA PRO A 81 -1.31 12.64 -3.11
C PRO A 81 -1.32 11.14 -3.44
N GLY A 82 -0.17 10.54 -3.75
CA GLY A 82 0.00 9.12 -4.01
C GLY A 82 -0.13 8.24 -2.77
N GLN A 83 -0.18 8.80 -1.55
CA GLN A 83 -0.36 8.04 -0.31
C GLN A 83 -1.83 7.78 0.06
N TRP A 84 -2.79 8.12 -0.82
CA TRP A 84 -4.22 7.89 -0.59
C TRP A 84 -4.55 6.42 -0.25
N TRP A 85 -3.74 5.47 -0.71
CA TRP A 85 -3.94 4.04 -0.47
C TRP A 85 -3.93 3.68 1.02
N ARG A 86 -3.30 4.49 1.88
CA ARG A 86 -3.32 4.28 3.34
C ARG A 86 -4.72 4.46 3.91
N ILE A 87 -5.47 5.43 3.40
CA ILE A 87 -6.88 5.64 3.75
C ILE A 87 -7.70 4.46 3.23
N ALA A 88 -7.46 4.01 2.00
CA ALA A 88 -8.14 2.84 1.46
C ALA A 88 -7.80 1.53 2.18
N ASP A 89 -6.65 1.42 2.85
CA ASP A 89 -6.30 0.23 3.65
C ASP A 89 -7.03 0.21 5.00
N ALA A 90 -7.34 1.38 5.56
CA ALA A 90 -8.05 1.53 6.82
C ALA A 90 -9.58 1.43 6.67
N ASN A 91 -10.10 1.52 5.44
CA ASN A 91 -11.53 1.48 5.16
C ASN A 91 -11.80 0.34 4.17
N PRO A 92 -12.79 -0.55 4.42
CA PRO A 92 -13.03 -1.74 3.60
C PRO A 92 -13.75 -1.43 2.28
N VAL A 93 -13.24 -0.47 1.50
CA VAL A 93 -13.75 -0.11 0.17
C VAL A 93 -13.15 -1.01 -0.91
N LEU A 94 -13.95 -1.33 -1.92
CA LEU A 94 -13.45 -2.06 -3.10
C LEU A 94 -12.82 -1.10 -4.10
N GLU A 95 -13.46 0.06 -4.30
CA GLU A 95 -12.98 1.10 -5.18
C GLU A 95 -12.57 2.36 -4.39
N PRO A 96 -11.35 2.89 -4.59
CA PRO A 96 -10.88 4.06 -3.84
C PRO A 96 -11.74 5.31 -3.96
N ARG A 97 -12.52 5.44 -5.04
CA ARG A 97 -13.40 6.60 -5.25
C ARG A 97 -14.62 6.58 -4.33
N GLU A 98 -14.99 5.42 -3.79
CA GLU A 98 -16.09 5.28 -2.83
C GLU A 98 -15.81 6.06 -1.54
N LEU A 99 -14.53 6.23 -1.17
CA LEU A 99 -14.11 6.97 0.02
C LEU A 99 -14.58 8.43 0.03
N THR A 100 -14.80 9.03 -1.14
CA THR A 100 -15.19 10.43 -1.28
C THR A 100 -16.42 10.62 -2.16
N ALA A 101 -17.18 9.54 -2.42
CA ALA A 101 -18.34 9.59 -3.31
C ALA A 101 -19.51 10.37 -2.69
N GLU A 102 -19.73 10.18 -1.39
CA GLU A 102 -20.87 10.75 -0.65
C GLU A 102 -20.36 11.74 0.40
N PRO A 103 -20.64 13.06 0.24
CA PRO A 103 -20.33 14.05 1.26
C PRO A 103 -21.06 13.77 2.58
N GLY A 104 -20.40 14.04 3.70
CA GLY A 104 -20.92 13.80 5.04
C GLY A 104 -20.65 12.40 5.60
N VAL A 105 -20.12 11.48 4.78
CA VAL A 105 -19.63 10.18 5.27
C VAL A 105 -18.35 10.37 6.07
N GLU A 106 -18.25 9.66 7.19
CA GLU A 106 -17.02 9.60 7.98
C GLU A 106 -16.15 8.43 7.51
N ILE A 107 -14.86 8.70 7.28
CA ILE A 107 -13.85 7.70 6.93
C ILE A 107 -12.71 7.72 7.95
N ALA A 108 -12.07 6.58 8.15
CA ALA A 108 -10.88 6.46 8.99
C ALA A 108 -9.63 6.92 8.25
N VAL A 109 -8.85 7.82 8.84
CA VAL A 109 -7.55 8.26 8.31
C VAL A 109 -6.44 7.81 9.26
N PRO A 110 -5.54 6.91 8.84
CA PRO A 110 -4.50 6.39 9.74
C PRO A 110 -3.50 7.49 10.13
N LEU A 111 -3.08 7.49 11.38
CA LEU A 111 -2.07 8.40 11.91
C LEU A 111 -0.68 8.07 11.36
N PRO A 112 0.22 9.07 11.23
CA PRO A 112 1.62 8.82 10.88
C PRO A 112 2.29 7.96 11.96
N GLY A 113 2.50 6.67 11.67
CA GLY A 113 2.99 5.66 12.62
C GLY A 113 2.06 4.45 12.74
N GLY A 114 0.78 4.60 12.36
CA GLY A 114 -0.16 3.51 12.18
C GLY A 114 0.17 2.69 10.93
N PHE A 115 0.16 1.37 11.09
CA PHE A 115 0.59 0.31 10.16
C PHE A 115 2.07 -0.09 10.19
N SER A 116 2.49 -0.63 11.33
CA SER A 116 3.60 -1.60 11.45
C SER A 116 3.18 -3.02 11.00
N GLY A 117 2.64 -3.15 9.77
CA GLY A 117 2.28 -4.45 9.19
C GLY A 117 3.36 -5.08 8.30
N GLY A 118 4.60 -4.54 8.34
CA GLY A 118 5.74 -5.15 7.64
C GLY A 118 6.13 -6.43 8.35
N LEU A 119 5.90 -7.58 7.70
CA LEU A 119 6.35 -8.90 8.13
C LEU A 119 7.74 -8.81 8.77
N GLY A 120 7.76 -8.92 10.11
CA GLY A 120 8.99 -9.17 10.83
C GLY A 120 9.59 -10.46 10.29
N GLY A 121 10.72 -10.35 9.60
CA GLY A 121 11.56 -11.50 9.33
C GLY A 121 11.89 -12.21 10.65
N PRO A 122 12.16 -13.53 10.62
CA PRO A 122 12.35 -14.30 11.84
C PRO A 122 13.48 -13.69 12.68
N GLY A 123 13.10 -13.14 13.84
CA GLY A 123 14.04 -12.66 14.83
C GLY A 123 14.91 -13.82 15.30
N VAL A 124 16.18 -13.78 14.91
CA VAL A 124 17.19 -14.66 15.49
C VAL A 124 17.44 -14.18 16.92
N ARG A 125 16.80 -14.87 17.86
CA ARG A 125 17.15 -14.85 19.27
C ARG A 125 18.52 -15.51 19.43
N HIS A 126 19.56 -14.71 19.56
CA HIS A 126 20.81 -15.17 20.17
C HIS A 126 20.65 -14.99 21.68
N GLY A 127 20.74 -16.12 22.39
CA GLY A 127 20.89 -16.15 23.85
C GLY A 127 22.28 -15.76 24.30
#